data_AF-A0AAE9EMK6-F1
#
_entry.id   AF-A0AAE9EMK6-F1
#
_cell.length_a   1.000
_cell.length_b   1.000
_cell.length_c   1.000
_cell.angle_alpha   90.00
_cell.angle_beta   90.00
_cell.angle_gamma   90.00
#
_symmetry.space_group_name_H-M   'P 1'
#
loop_
_entity.id
_entity.type
_entity.pdbx_description
1 polymer ?
#
loop_
_entity_poly.entity_id
_entity_poly.type
_entity_poly.pdbx_seq_one_letter_code
_entity_poly.pdbx_strand_id
1 'polypeptide(L)'
;MDNYVPSDETTVEPENPFPAPYNGEDVKTMLVSKSSKFSKINGHVREYFTEKPDCNRFVIYKSTNGATEKAISCVEVFKQQFEEPIYQWTRAVCSKRVVLWKCQQEGPRDIRVTVEVPVIFIVISRDPFPGEYSCMSMQCSSDKEIAFLPALRSSKKSAGGKSDKKDKKGNRRTNEGNKWTKPTSEQRKKEHKERNELLKEIECSKKQ
;
A
#
# COMPACT_ATOMS: atom_id res chain seq x y z
N MET A 1 -16.94 -26.89 -20.50
CA MET A 1 -15.50 -26.58 -20.68
C MET A 1 -14.68 -27.87 -20.74
N ASP A 2 -15.34 -29.01 -20.91
CA ASP A 2 -14.85 -30.31 -20.47
C ASP A 2 -13.82 -30.93 -21.42
N ASN A 3 -13.63 -30.32 -22.60
CA ASN A 3 -12.66 -30.71 -23.62
C ASN A 3 -11.39 -29.84 -23.61
N TYR A 4 -11.21 -28.98 -22.60
CA TYR A 4 -10.05 -28.09 -22.49
C TYR A 4 -9.20 -28.45 -21.28
N VAL A 5 -7.88 -28.56 -21.47
CA VAL A 5 -6.93 -28.84 -20.39
C VAL A 5 -5.86 -27.74 -20.34
N PRO A 6 -5.50 -27.24 -19.14
CA PRO A 6 -4.39 -26.31 -18.99
C PRO A 6 -3.09 -26.95 -19.51
N SER A 7 -2.38 -26.25 -20.39
CA SER A 7 -1.15 -26.72 -21.02
C SER A 7 0.06 -25.95 -20.52
N ASP A 8 0.00 -24.62 -20.62
CA ASP A 8 1.10 -23.72 -20.24
C ASP A 8 0.57 -22.59 -19.36
N GLU A 9 1.36 -22.23 -18.37
CA GLU A 9 1.09 -21.12 -17.46
C GLU A 9 2.30 -20.18 -17.42
N THR A 10 2.06 -18.90 -17.68
CA THR A 10 3.09 -17.85 -17.58
C THR A 10 2.59 -16.76 -16.65
N THR A 11 3.40 -16.38 -15.66
CA THR A 11 3.13 -15.25 -14.78
C THR A 11 4.13 -14.13 -15.08
N VAL A 12 3.60 -12.96 -15.44
CA VAL A 12 4.38 -11.73 -15.61
C VAL A 12 4.28 -10.94 -14.32
N GLU A 13 5.39 -10.87 -13.60
CA GLU A 13 5.51 -10.10 -12.37
C GLU A 13 5.63 -8.61 -12.69
N PRO A 14 4.93 -7.73 -11.94
CA PRO A 14 5.03 -6.30 -12.13
C PRO A 14 6.37 -5.78 -11.59
N GLU A 15 6.91 -4.80 -12.28
CA GLU A 15 8.06 -4.01 -11.84
C GLU A 15 7.71 -3.15 -10.63
N ASN A 16 8.75 -2.70 -9.93
CA ASN A 16 8.60 -1.80 -8.80
C ASN A 16 8.11 -0.42 -9.28
N PRO A 17 6.93 0.05 -8.84
CA PRO A 17 6.32 1.28 -9.36
C PRO A 17 6.87 2.57 -8.74
N PHE A 18 7.83 2.50 -7.82
CA PHE A 18 8.37 3.67 -7.14
C PHE A 18 9.53 4.31 -7.92
N PRO A 19 9.76 5.63 -7.78
CA PRO A 19 10.94 6.27 -8.34
C PRO A 19 12.21 5.93 -7.54
N ALA A 20 13.36 6.33 -8.05
CA ALA A 20 14.61 6.30 -7.30
C ALA A 20 14.49 7.13 -6.00
N PRO A 21 15.14 6.70 -4.90
CA PRO A 21 16.01 5.53 -4.77
C PRO A 21 15.26 4.20 -4.52
N TYR A 22 13.93 4.23 -4.44
CA TYR A 22 13.12 3.07 -4.02
C TYR A 22 13.05 1.95 -5.07
N ASN A 23 13.47 2.19 -6.32
CA ASN A 23 13.57 1.17 -7.37
C ASN A 23 15.01 0.73 -7.68
N GLY A 24 16.00 1.09 -6.85
CA GLY A 24 17.37 0.62 -7.02
C GLY A 24 17.51 -0.90 -6.85
N GLU A 25 18.56 -1.48 -7.43
CA GLU A 25 18.84 -2.92 -7.35
C GLU A 25 19.16 -3.39 -5.92
N ASP A 26 19.80 -2.52 -5.13
CA ASP A 26 20.18 -2.81 -3.73
C ASP A 26 19.04 -2.59 -2.72
N VAL A 27 17.83 -2.27 -3.19
CA VAL A 27 16.70 -2.01 -2.29
C VAL A 27 16.23 -3.29 -1.61
N LYS A 28 16.23 -3.26 -0.28
CA LYS A 28 15.67 -4.36 0.51
C LYS A 28 14.18 -4.52 0.25
N THR A 29 13.82 -5.59 -0.44
CA THR A 29 12.44 -5.97 -0.74
C THR A 29 12.07 -7.26 0.00
N MET A 30 10.95 -7.21 0.73
CA MET A 30 10.36 -8.32 1.46
C MET A 30 9.16 -8.86 0.69
N LEU A 31 9.31 -10.07 0.15
CA LEU A 31 8.24 -10.78 -0.54
C LEU A 31 7.30 -11.43 0.48
N VAL A 32 6.03 -11.02 0.45
CA VAL A 32 4.99 -11.54 1.33
C VAL A 32 4.08 -12.45 0.54
N SER A 33 4.09 -13.74 0.86
CA SER A 33 3.22 -14.75 0.25
C SER A 33 2.29 -15.38 1.30
N LYS A 34 1.33 -16.18 0.83
CA LYS A 34 0.41 -16.93 1.71
C LYS A 34 1.15 -17.95 2.59
N SER A 35 2.30 -18.47 2.17
CA SER A 35 3.14 -19.39 2.96
C SER A 35 4.14 -18.67 3.88
N SER A 36 4.44 -17.39 3.65
CA SER A 36 5.34 -16.63 4.51
C SER A 36 4.83 -16.55 5.95
N LYS A 37 5.72 -16.83 6.90
CA LYS A 37 5.44 -16.74 8.34
C LYS A 37 5.53 -15.29 8.81
N PHE A 38 4.45 -14.80 9.41
CA PHE A 38 4.32 -13.42 9.86
C PHE A 38 5.47 -12.97 10.78
N SER A 39 5.78 -13.79 11.79
CA SER A 39 6.85 -13.52 12.76
C SER A 39 8.23 -13.41 12.11
N LYS A 40 8.50 -14.23 11.08
CA LYS A 40 9.77 -14.18 10.34
C LYS A 40 9.91 -12.90 9.52
N ILE A 41 8.84 -12.49 8.82
CA ILE A 41 8.87 -11.24 8.03
C ILE A 41 9.16 -10.06 8.96
N ASN A 42 8.37 -9.90 10.02
CA ASN A 42 8.51 -8.73 10.89
C ASN A 42 9.79 -8.79 11.74
N GLY A 43 10.25 -9.97 12.13
CA GLY A 43 11.55 -10.15 12.79
C GLY A 43 12.71 -9.70 11.88
N HIS A 44 12.73 -10.20 10.63
CA HIS A 44 13.76 -9.85 9.65
C HIS A 44 13.81 -8.35 9.36
N VAL A 45 12.65 -7.72 9.17
CA VAL A 45 12.60 -6.28 8.91
C VAL A 45 13.04 -5.48 10.13
N ARG A 46 12.63 -5.88 11.34
CA ARG A 46 13.08 -5.22 12.56
C ARG A 46 14.59 -5.28 12.72
N GLU A 47 15.18 -6.47 12.55
CA GLU A 47 16.62 -6.66 12.59
C GLU A 47 17.31 -5.76 11.56
N TYR A 48 16.82 -5.73 10.32
CA TYR A 48 17.34 -4.85 9.27
C TYR A 48 17.34 -3.37 9.67
N PHE A 49 16.25 -2.83 10.24
CA PHE A 49 16.21 -1.44 10.69
C PHE A 49 17.09 -1.16 11.93
N THR A 50 17.47 -2.20 12.68
CA THR A 50 18.25 -2.08 13.93
C THR A 50 19.75 -2.23 13.69
N GLU A 51 20.16 -3.08 12.73
CA GLU A 51 21.56 -3.42 12.48
C GLU A 51 22.38 -2.22 12.02
N LYS A 52 21.85 -1.41 11.09
CA LYS A 52 22.51 -0.19 10.58
C LYS A 52 21.48 0.92 10.43
N PRO A 53 21.10 1.61 11.51
CA PRO A 53 19.95 2.52 11.51
C PRO A 53 20.11 3.75 10.59
N ASP A 54 21.35 4.14 10.30
CA ASP A 54 21.69 5.26 9.43
C ASP A 54 21.68 4.89 7.93
N CYS A 55 21.94 3.62 7.61
CA CYS A 55 21.91 3.13 6.22
C CYS A 55 20.55 2.52 5.85
N ASN A 56 19.97 1.74 6.77
CA ASN A 56 18.76 0.96 6.56
C ASN A 56 17.53 1.82 6.88
N ARG A 57 17.35 2.86 6.06
CA ARG A 57 16.31 3.88 6.25
C ARG A 57 14.93 3.43 5.77
N PHE A 58 14.87 2.50 4.82
CA PHE A 58 13.60 2.02 4.25
C PHE A 58 13.64 0.56 3.81
N VAL A 59 12.46 -0.03 3.66
CA VAL A 59 12.20 -1.38 3.12
C VAL A 59 10.95 -1.36 2.24
N ILE A 60 10.87 -2.26 1.28
CA ILE A 60 9.67 -2.45 0.46
C ILE A 60 9.01 -3.78 0.80
N TYR A 61 7.72 -3.76 1.09
CA TYR A 61 6.89 -4.96 1.12
C TYR A 61 6.21 -5.14 -0.23
N LYS A 62 6.38 -6.30 -0.86
CA LYS A 62 5.70 -6.68 -2.10
C LYS A 62 4.82 -7.91 -1.82
N SER A 63 3.52 -7.82 -2.09
CA SER A 63 2.66 -9.01 -2.03
C SER A 63 2.90 -9.92 -3.23
N THR A 64 2.85 -11.22 -3.02
CA THR A 64 2.91 -12.24 -4.08
C THR A 64 1.84 -13.29 -3.85
N ASN A 65 1.44 -14.00 -4.91
CA ASN A 65 0.47 -15.09 -4.85
C ASN A 65 -0.86 -14.71 -4.15
N GLY A 66 -1.32 -13.47 -4.38
CA GLY A 66 -2.55 -12.93 -3.80
C GLY A 66 -2.53 -12.81 -2.28
N ALA A 67 -1.39 -12.49 -1.67
CA ALA A 67 -1.24 -12.29 -0.23
C ALA A 67 -1.28 -10.80 0.18
N THR A 68 -2.12 -10.01 -0.49
CA THR A 68 -2.19 -8.55 -0.33
C THR A 68 -2.62 -8.14 1.07
N GLU A 69 -3.63 -8.80 1.62
CA GLU A 69 -4.13 -8.60 2.98
C GLU A 69 -3.07 -8.92 4.06
N LYS A 70 -2.25 -9.95 3.82
CA LYS A 70 -1.15 -10.30 4.71
C LYS A 70 -0.03 -9.26 4.65
N ALA A 71 0.33 -8.79 3.45
CA ALA A 71 1.35 -7.75 3.28
C ALA A 71 0.98 -6.48 4.06
N ILE A 72 -0.28 -6.04 3.95
CA ILE A 72 -0.80 -4.91 4.73
C ILE A 72 -0.69 -5.18 6.23
N SER A 73 -1.12 -6.37 6.68
CA SER A 73 -1.06 -6.75 8.09
C SER A 73 0.36 -6.76 8.65
N CYS A 74 1.35 -7.24 7.88
CA CYS A 74 2.76 -7.20 8.27
C CYS A 74 3.23 -5.76 8.50
N VAL A 75 2.91 -4.86 7.57
CA VAL A 75 3.23 -3.42 7.66
C VAL A 75 2.57 -2.78 8.87
N GLU A 76 1.27 -2.99 9.10
CA GLU A 76 0.56 -2.36 10.22
C GLU A 76 1.13 -2.78 11.58
N VAL A 77 1.41 -4.07 11.78
CA VAL A 77 2.04 -4.55 13.02
C VAL A 77 3.49 -4.09 13.14
N PHE A 78 4.22 -3.95 12.03
CA PHE A 78 5.58 -3.43 12.07
C PHE A 78 5.61 -1.97 12.52
N LYS A 79 4.72 -1.11 12.00
CA LYS A 79 4.63 0.30 12.39
C LYS A 79 4.39 0.50 13.89
N GLN A 80 3.64 -0.41 14.53
CA GLN A 80 3.37 -0.36 15.97
C GLN A 80 4.61 -0.57 16.86
N GLN A 81 5.74 -1.00 16.28
CA GLN A 81 6.96 -1.31 17.02
C GLN A 81 7.88 -0.10 17.18
N PHE A 82 7.54 1.03 16.56
CA PHE A 82 8.33 2.26 16.58
C PHE A 82 7.59 3.35 17.34
N GLU A 83 8.31 4.03 18.22
CA GLU A 83 7.81 5.25 18.88
C GLU A 83 7.90 6.46 17.94
N GLU A 84 8.92 6.46 17.06
CA GLU A 84 9.14 7.49 16.06
C GLU A 84 8.15 7.37 14.89
N PRO A 85 7.81 8.50 14.24
CA PRO A 85 6.99 8.48 13.04
C PRO A 85 7.63 7.65 11.92
N ILE A 86 6.85 6.72 11.37
CA ILE A 86 7.20 5.89 10.22
C ILE A 86 6.37 6.35 9.04
N TYR A 87 7.03 6.58 7.91
CA TYR A 87 6.40 7.03 6.67
C TYR A 87 6.12 5.84 5.77
N GLN A 88 4.93 5.83 5.18
CA GLN A 88 4.44 4.78 4.30
C GLN A 88 4.09 5.36 2.93
N TRP A 89 4.46 4.66 1.86
CA TRP A 89 3.98 4.95 0.51
C TRP A 89 3.48 3.67 -0.16
N THR A 90 2.19 3.66 -0.51
CA THR A 90 1.54 2.48 -1.10
C THR A 90 1.25 2.67 -2.58
N ARG A 91 1.53 1.64 -3.39
CA ARG A 91 1.13 1.55 -4.80
C ARG A 91 0.55 0.15 -5.06
N ALA A 92 -0.53 0.10 -5.83
CA ALA A 92 -1.14 -1.15 -6.27
C ALA A 92 -1.03 -1.26 -7.78
N VAL A 93 -0.64 -2.45 -8.25
CA VAL A 93 -0.49 -2.81 -9.66
C VAL A 93 -1.03 -4.22 -9.86
N CYS A 94 -1.13 -4.70 -11.10
CA CYS A 94 -1.56 -6.07 -11.39
C CYS A 94 -0.39 -6.91 -11.92
N SER A 95 -0.23 -8.13 -11.40
CA SER A 95 0.49 -9.18 -12.12
C SER A 95 -0.43 -9.81 -13.16
N LYS A 96 0.14 -10.29 -14.27
CA LYS A 96 -0.62 -10.93 -15.34
C LYS A 96 -0.31 -12.41 -15.37
N ARG A 97 -1.30 -13.25 -15.09
CA ARG A 97 -1.22 -14.70 -15.22
C ARG A 97 -1.92 -15.13 -16.50
N VAL A 98 -1.17 -15.67 -17.44
CA VAL A 98 -1.67 -16.18 -18.72
C VAL A 98 -1.69 -17.70 -18.64
N VAL A 99 -2.87 -18.30 -18.81
CA VAL A 99 -3.08 -19.75 -18.84
C VAL A 99 -3.57 -20.14 -20.22
N LEU A 100 -2.81 -20.99 -20.91
CA LEU A 100 -3.20 -21.57 -22.20
C LEU A 100 -3.92 -22.89 -21.98
N TRP A 101 -5.15 -22.96 -22.45
CA TRP A 101 -6.01 -24.13 -22.40
C TRP A 101 -6.06 -24.77 -23.78
N LYS A 102 -5.54 -25.99 -23.91
CA LYS A 102 -5.56 -26.73 -25.16
C LYS A 102 -6.87 -27.47 -25.35
N CYS A 103 -7.44 -27.40 -26.55
CA CYS A 103 -8.57 -28.25 -26.88
C CYS A 103 -8.08 -29.68 -27.14
N GLN A 104 -8.75 -30.67 -26.55
CA GLN A 104 -8.46 -32.08 -26.77
C GLN A 104 -9.18 -32.65 -28.00
N GLN A 105 -10.08 -31.88 -28.61
CA GLN A 105 -10.78 -32.26 -29.83
C GLN A 105 -10.10 -31.63 -31.06
N GLU A 106 -10.14 -32.34 -32.18
CA GLU A 106 -9.66 -31.84 -33.45
C GLU A 106 -10.64 -30.80 -34.02
N GLY A 107 -10.15 -29.61 -34.37
CA GLY A 107 -10.93 -28.53 -34.98
C GLY A 107 -11.06 -27.25 -34.14
N PRO A 108 -11.47 -27.30 -32.85
CA PRO A 108 -11.54 -26.11 -32.02
C PRO A 108 -10.17 -25.51 -31.71
N ARG A 109 -10.12 -24.19 -31.53
CA ARG A 109 -8.89 -23.46 -31.20
C ARG A 109 -8.58 -23.50 -29.71
N ASP A 110 -7.31 -23.42 -29.38
CA ASP A 110 -6.84 -23.22 -28.01
C ASP A 110 -7.36 -21.90 -27.43
N ILE A 111 -7.61 -21.90 -26.12
CA ILE A 111 -8.10 -20.74 -25.38
C ILE A 111 -6.95 -20.14 -24.57
N ARG A 112 -6.74 -18.84 -24.72
CA ARG A 112 -5.82 -18.08 -23.86
C ARG A 112 -6.63 -17.30 -22.82
N VAL A 113 -6.49 -17.69 -21.55
CA VAL A 113 -7.11 -16.99 -20.42
C VAL A 113 -6.07 -16.08 -19.78
N THR A 114 -6.36 -14.78 -19.66
CA THR A 114 -5.51 -13.83 -18.93
C THR A 114 -6.22 -13.41 -17.65
N VAL A 115 -5.57 -13.64 -16.51
CA VAL A 115 -6.05 -13.28 -15.18
C VAL A 115 -5.13 -12.20 -14.62
N GLU A 116 -5.70 -11.08 -14.23
CA GLU A 116 -4.97 -10.03 -13.53
C GLU A 116 -5.12 -10.21 -12.02
N VAL A 117 -4.01 -10.25 -11.30
CA VAL A 117 -3.97 -10.45 -9.85
C VAL A 117 -3.37 -9.21 -9.18
N PRO A 118 -4.04 -8.58 -8.21
CA PRO A 118 -3.53 -7.38 -7.57
C PRO A 118 -2.28 -7.69 -6.74
N VAL A 119 -1.25 -6.88 -6.96
CA VAL A 119 0.01 -6.85 -6.23
C VAL A 119 0.15 -5.47 -5.57
N ILE A 120 0.41 -5.46 -4.27
CA ILE A 120 0.65 -4.23 -3.52
C ILE A 120 2.14 -4.10 -3.24
N PHE A 121 2.64 -2.89 -3.45
CA PHE A 121 3.96 -2.45 -3.04
C PHE A 121 3.79 -1.40 -1.95
N ILE A 122 4.49 -1.57 -0.83
CA ILE A 122 4.44 -0.65 0.30
C ILE A 122 5.87 -0.32 0.72
N VAL A 123 6.30 0.92 0.49
CA VAL A 123 7.54 1.44 1.09
C VAL A 123 7.26 1.82 2.52
N ILE A 124 8.12 1.38 3.43
CA ILE A 124 8.20 1.86 4.81
C ILE A 124 9.54 2.52 5.02
N SER A 125 9.54 3.76 5.50
CA SER A 125 10.71 4.62 5.63
C SER A 125 10.73 5.33 6.98
N ARG A 126 11.93 5.50 7.56
CA ARG A 126 12.17 6.41 8.69
C ARG A 126 12.22 7.88 8.26
N ASP A 127 12.58 8.12 7.02
CA ASP A 127 12.66 9.46 6.45
C ASP A 127 11.36 9.83 5.73
N PRO A 128 10.94 11.10 5.78
CA PRO A 128 9.87 11.59 4.94
C PRO A 128 10.24 11.42 3.45
N PHE A 129 9.26 11.09 2.62
CA PHE A 129 9.44 11.01 1.17
C PHE A 129 9.78 12.37 0.56
N PRO A 130 10.22 12.49 -0.72
CA PRO A 130 10.41 13.75 -1.46
C PRO A 130 9.10 14.41 -2.01
N GLY A 131 9.06 15.75 -2.08
CA GLY A 131 7.80 16.55 -2.09
C GLY A 131 7.10 16.52 -3.42
N GLU A 132 7.95 16.38 -4.42
CA GLU A 132 7.65 16.11 -5.81
C GLU A 132 6.78 14.86 -5.98
N TYR A 133 6.87 13.90 -5.06
CA TYR A 133 6.12 12.64 -5.10
C TYR A 133 4.90 12.61 -4.17
N SER A 134 4.59 13.71 -3.47
CA SER A 134 3.46 13.79 -2.55
C SER A 134 2.15 13.42 -3.24
N CYS A 135 1.45 12.40 -2.71
CA CYS A 135 0.20 11.90 -3.26
C CYS A 135 -0.69 11.30 -2.17
N MET A 136 -1.95 10.97 -2.50
CA MET A 136 -2.93 10.47 -1.53
C MET A 136 -2.60 9.08 -0.94
N SER A 137 -1.66 8.33 -1.52
CA SER A 137 -1.28 7.01 -1.03
C SER A 137 -0.09 7.02 -0.06
N MET A 138 0.38 8.21 0.31
CA MET A 138 1.37 8.40 1.37
C MET A 138 0.67 8.59 2.73
N GLN A 139 1.22 7.98 3.77
CA GLN A 139 0.68 8.01 5.14
C GLN A 139 1.83 8.12 6.15
N CYS A 140 1.55 8.66 7.34
CA CYS A 140 2.49 8.65 8.46
C CYS A 140 1.88 7.93 9.67
N SER A 141 2.66 7.12 10.39
CA SER A 141 2.17 6.39 11.57
C SER A 141 1.70 7.33 12.69
N SER A 142 2.17 8.58 12.73
CA SER A 142 1.73 9.59 13.69
C SER A 142 0.40 10.26 13.33
N ASP A 143 -0.18 9.98 12.16
CA ASP A 143 -1.44 10.56 11.72
C ASP A 143 -2.62 9.95 12.50
N LYS A 144 -3.02 10.63 13.58
CA LYS A 144 -4.07 10.16 14.51
C LYS A 144 -5.49 10.15 13.93
N GLU A 145 -5.68 10.54 12.67
CA GLU A 145 -7.01 10.62 12.02
C GLU A 145 -7.46 9.30 11.36
N ILE A 146 -6.59 8.28 11.21
CA ILE A 146 -6.90 7.04 10.45
C ILE A 146 -7.15 5.84 11.38
N ALA A 147 -7.75 6.07 12.53
CA ALA A 147 -8.15 5.00 13.42
C ALA A 147 -9.64 4.70 13.26
N PHE A 148 -9.99 3.57 12.63
CA PHE A 148 -11.24 2.86 12.90
C PHE A 148 -11.27 2.27 14.32
N LEU A 149 -10.57 2.89 15.27
CA LEU A 149 -10.76 2.59 16.67
C LEU A 149 -12.11 3.23 17.03
N PRO A 150 -13.11 2.45 17.48
CA PRO A 150 -14.23 3.07 18.17
C PRO A 150 -13.58 3.91 19.26
N ALA A 151 -13.91 5.20 19.31
CA ALA A 151 -13.40 6.11 20.31
C ALA A 151 -13.55 5.42 21.67
N LEU A 152 -12.47 4.83 22.19
CA LEU A 152 -12.37 4.41 23.56
C LEU A 152 -12.39 5.73 24.30
N ARG A 153 -13.61 6.16 24.63
CA ARG A 153 -13.90 7.28 25.50
C ARG A 153 -12.97 7.09 26.68
N SER A 154 -12.00 7.98 26.80
CA SER A 154 -11.22 8.16 28.00
C SER A 154 -12.22 8.45 29.12
N SER A 155 -12.67 7.41 29.81
CA SER A 155 -13.45 7.53 31.04
C SER A 155 -12.51 7.92 32.17
N LYS A 156 -12.01 9.16 32.12
CA LYS A 156 -11.46 9.85 33.28
C LYS A 156 -12.39 10.99 33.67
N LYS A 157 -13.29 10.63 34.60
CA LYS A 157 -13.89 11.40 35.70
C LYS A 157 -14.37 12.83 35.41
N SER A 158 -15.66 13.09 35.64
CA SER A 158 -16.17 13.83 36.80
C SER A 158 -17.56 14.42 36.53
N ALA A 159 -18.31 14.58 37.62
CA ALA A 159 -19.70 14.97 37.67
C ALA A 159 -19.97 16.41 37.20
N GLY A 160 -21.17 16.62 36.67
CA GLY A 160 -21.99 17.84 36.80
C GLY A 160 -21.44 19.15 36.20
N GLY A 161 -22.17 19.74 35.26
CA GLY A 161 -22.01 21.17 34.95
C GLY A 161 -22.47 21.56 33.55
N LYS A 162 -23.30 22.60 33.48
CA LYS A 162 -23.97 23.14 32.30
C LYS A 162 -23.03 23.77 31.26
N SER A 163 -23.53 23.78 30.03
CA SER A 163 -23.24 24.66 28.88
C SER A 163 -22.26 25.82 29.09
N ASP A 164 -21.28 25.95 28.19
CA ASP A 164 -21.03 27.23 27.55
C ASP A 164 -20.38 27.09 26.17
N LYS A 165 -20.95 27.82 25.22
CA LYS A 165 -20.55 27.90 23.81
C LYS A 165 -19.38 28.87 23.75
N LYS A 166 -18.16 28.38 23.51
CA LYS A 166 -17.00 29.27 23.24
C LYS A 166 -16.21 28.81 22.03
N ASP A 167 -16.32 29.60 20.97
CA ASP A 167 -15.49 29.53 19.79
C ASP A 167 -14.00 29.73 20.12
N LYS A 168 -13.18 28.87 19.50
CA LYS A 168 -11.80 29.06 19.00
C LYS A 168 -10.80 29.86 19.86
N LYS A 169 -9.75 29.15 20.31
CA LYS A 169 -8.37 29.36 19.79
C LYS A 169 -7.46 28.24 20.32
N GLY A 170 -7.46 27.11 19.63
CA GLY A 170 -6.45 26.08 19.80
C GLY A 170 -5.12 26.59 19.25
N ASN A 171 -4.14 26.67 20.14
CA ASN A 171 -2.77 27.13 19.95
C ASN A 171 -2.14 26.50 18.69
N ARG A 172 -2.19 27.23 17.56
CA ARG A 172 -1.46 26.89 16.34
C ARG A 172 0.00 27.21 16.64
N ARG A 173 0.70 26.28 17.29
CA ARG A 173 2.16 26.29 17.30
C ARG A 173 2.58 26.37 15.83
N THR A 174 3.32 27.42 15.52
CA THR A 174 4.05 27.62 14.27
C THR A 174 5.12 26.54 14.17
N ASN A 175 4.68 25.30 13.94
CA ASN A 175 5.54 24.30 13.35
C ASN A 175 5.33 24.48 11.86
N GLU A 176 6.39 24.81 11.14
CA GLU A 176 6.40 24.83 9.68
C GLU A 176 5.69 23.58 9.19
N GLY A 177 4.46 23.78 8.69
CA GLY A 177 3.51 22.68 8.55
C GLY A 177 4.12 21.60 7.68
N ASN A 178 4.16 20.36 8.18
CA ASN A 178 4.56 19.19 7.40
C ASN A 178 3.78 19.19 6.08
N LYS A 179 4.40 19.66 5.00
CA LYS A 179 3.83 19.75 3.64
C LYS A 179 3.49 18.36 3.05
N TRP A 180 3.78 17.31 3.82
CA TRP A 180 3.71 15.89 3.52
C TRP A 180 2.42 15.21 3.92
N THR A 181 1.80 15.66 5.01
CA THR A 181 0.69 14.91 5.62
C THR A 181 -0.57 14.93 4.76
N LYS A 182 -0.66 15.89 3.82
CA LYS A 182 -1.85 16.11 3.01
C LYS A 182 -1.43 16.68 1.64
N PRO A 183 -1.63 15.96 0.52
CA PRO A 183 -1.44 16.55 -0.81
C PRO A 183 -2.26 17.82 -0.94
N THR A 184 -1.73 18.81 -1.66
CA THR A 184 -2.37 20.12 -1.83
C THR A 184 -3.76 19.97 -2.45
N SER A 185 -4.63 20.97 -2.24
CA SER A 185 -5.98 20.93 -2.81
C SER A 185 -5.97 20.76 -4.33
N GLU A 186 -4.98 21.33 -5.02
CA GLU A 186 -4.84 21.21 -6.47
C GLU A 186 -4.34 19.82 -6.88
N GLN A 187 -3.36 19.26 -6.17
CA GLN A 187 -2.92 17.87 -6.40
C GLN A 187 -4.07 16.87 -6.21
N ARG A 188 -4.90 17.04 -5.16
CA ARG A 188 -6.07 16.17 -4.95
C ARG A 188 -7.09 16.26 -6.08
N LYS A 189 -7.38 17.47 -6.58
CA LYS A 189 -8.30 17.65 -7.71
C LYS A 189 -7.75 16.97 -8.96
N LYS A 190 -6.45 17.09 -9.21
CA LYS A 190 -5.77 16.46 -10.33
C LYS A 190 -5.83 14.93 -10.25
N GLU A 191 -5.41 14.35 -9.13
CA GLU A 191 -5.46 12.89 -8.91
C GLU A 191 -6.88 12.34 -8.99
N HIS A 192 -7.88 13.08 -8.46
CA HIS A 192 -9.28 12.67 -8.58
C HIS A 192 -9.78 12.68 -10.03
N LYS A 193 -9.34 13.66 -10.83
CA LYS A 193 -9.65 13.74 -12.26
C LYS A 193 -9.02 12.56 -13.01
N GLU A 194 -7.73 12.31 -12.82
CA GLU A 194 -6.99 11.19 -13.42
C GLU A 194 -7.63 9.83 -13.05
N ARG A 195 -8.00 9.64 -11.77
CA ARG A 195 -8.70 8.42 -11.32
C ARG A 195 -10.02 8.22 -12.06
N ASN A 196 -10.81 9.29 -12.22
CA ASN A 196 -12.10 9.19 -12.88
C ASN A 196 -11.97 8.93 -14.38
N GLU A 197 -10.89 9.42 -15.01
CA GLU A 197 -10.57 9.12 -16.41
C GLU A 197 -10.19 7.63 -16.57
N LEU A 198 -9.28 7.11 -15.72
CA LEU A 198 -8.91 5.70 -15.72
C LEU A 198 -10.10 4.76 -15.48
N LEU A 199 -11.01 5.11 -14.56
CA LEU A 199 -12.22 4.32 -14.34
C LEU A 199 -13.11 4.26 -15.58
N LYS A 200 -13.25 5.37 -16.31
CA LYS A 200 -14.01 5.41 -17.57
C LYS A 200 -13.35 4.58 -18.66
N GLU A 201 -12.03 4.60 -18.75
CA GLU A 201 -11.28 3.77 -19.70
C GLU A 201 -11.49 2.28 -19.43
N ILE A 202 -11.39 1.86 -18.16
CA ILE A 202 -11.64 0.47 -17.75
C ILE A 202 -13.08 0.05 -18.06
N GLU A 203 -14.07 0.93 -17.82
CA GLU A 203 -15.47 0.66 -18.15
C GLU A 203 -15.74 0.56 -19.66
N CYS A 204 -15.02 1.34 -20.48
CA CYS A 204 -15.10 1.24 -21.95
C CYS A 204 -14.45 -0.04 -22.46
N SER A 205 -13.28 -0.43 -21.95
CA SER A 205 -12.59 -1.67 -22.36
C SER A 205 -13.35 -2.95 -21.98
N LYS A 206 -14.27 -2.91 -21.02
CA LYS A 206 -15.15 -4.05 -20.68
C LYS A 206 -16.37 -4.22 -21.59
N LYS A 207 -16.66 -3.24 -22.46
CA LYS A 207 -17.83 -3.23 -23.35
C LYS A 207 -17.51 -3.65 -24.80
N GLN A 208 -16.25 -3.97 -25.11
CA GLN A 208 -15.81 -4.56 -26.38
C GLN A 208 -15.59 -6.06 -26.20
#